data_AF-A0A453M288-F1
#
_entry.id   AF-A0A453M288-F1
#
_cell.length_a   1.000
_cell.length_b   1.000
_cell.length_c   1.000
_cell.angle_alpha   90.00
_cell.angle_beta   90.00
_cell.angle_gamma   90.00
#
_symmetry.space_group_name_H-M   'P 1'
#
loop_
_entity.id
_entity.type
_entity.pdbx_description
1 polymer ?
#
loop_
_entity_poly.entity_id
_entity_poly.type
_entity_poly.pdbx_seq_one_letter_code
_entity_poly.pdbx_strand_id
1 'polypeptide(L)'
;MATTARPLVSVKALDGDMATDAAGVPMPHVMKAPIRPDVITFVHRLVSCNSRQPYAVSRKAGHQTSAESWGTGRAVSRIPRVGGGGTHRAGQGAFGNMCRGGRMFAPTRIWRKWH
;
A
#
# COMPACT_ATOMS: atom_id res chain seq x y z
N MET A 1 -23.73 -12.09 -32.14
CA MET A 1 -22.84 -13.17 -31.63
C MET A 1 -22.16 -13.81 -32.84
N ALA A 2 -20.85 -13.64 -33.00
CA ALA A 2 -20.12 -14.31 -34.08
C ALA A 2 -19.91 -15.78 -33.70
N THR A 3 -20.34 -16.68 -34.59
CA THR A 3 -20.27 -18.13 -34.43
C THR A 3 -18.86 -18.69 -34.58
N THR A 4 -18.63 -19.76 -33.83
CA THR A 4 -17.39 -20.42 -33.45
C THR A 4 -16.62 -21.08 -34.61
N ALA A 5 -15.82 -20.35 -35.37
CA ALA A 5 -14.69 -20.98 -36.07
C ALA A 5 -13.66 -21.39 -35.01
N ARG A 6 -13.18 -22.65 -34.98
CA ARG A 6 -12.05 -23.07 -34.12
C ARG A 6 -10.77 -22.97 -34.96
N PRO A 7 -10.11 -21.79 -35.04
CA PRO A 7 -8.89 -21.68 -35.81
C PRO A 7 -7.84 -22.61 -35.19
N LEU A 8 -7.04 -23.24 -36.05
CA LEU A 8 -5.92 -24.05 -35.63
C LEU A 8 -4.70 -23.14 -35.42
N VAL A 9 -3.92 -23.43 -34.38
CA VAL A 9 -2.64 -22.78 -34.09
C VAL A 9 -1.54 -23.76 -34.48
N SER A 10 -0.54 -23.30 -35.23
CA SER A 10 0.62 -24.13 -35.60
C SER A 10 1.58 -24.27 -34.43
N VAL A 11 2.01 -25.50 -34.16
CA VAL A 11 3.06 -25.79 -33.16
C VAL A 11 4.40 -25.70 -33.89
N LYS A 12 5.33 -24.89 -33.37
CA LYS A 12 6.67 -24.72 -33.94
C LYS A 12 7.70 -25.43 -33.09
N ALA A 13 8.60 -26.17 -33.73
CA ALA A 13 9.79 -26.75 -33.09
C ALA A 13 10.78 -25.62 -32.71
N LEU A 14 11.53 -25.82 -31.62
CA LEU A 14 12.47 -24.82 -31.10
C LEU A 14 13.85 -24.88 -31.77
N ASP A 15 14.26 -26.05 -32.28
CA ASP A 15 15.54 -26.28 -32.97
C ASP A 15 15.33 -26.77 -34.42
N GLY A 16 16.02 -26.16 -35.38
CA GLY A 16 16.11 -26.62 -36.77
C GLY A 16 14.90 -26.30 -37.66
N ASP A 17 15.16 -26.31 -38.97
CA ASP A 17 14.34 -25.77 -40.06
C ASP A 17 12.83 -26.04 -39.92
N MET A 18 12.03 -25.00 -40.14
CA MET A 18 10.58 -24.93 -39.94
C MET A 18 9.84 -26.19 -40.43
N ALA A 19 9.73 -27.21 -39.56
CA ALA A 19 8.91 -28.39 -39.83
C ALA A 19 7.44 -27.94 -39.86
N THR A 20 6.94 -27.63 -41.05
CA THR A 20 5.55 -27.24 -41.32
C THR A 20 4.56 -28.40 -41.20
N ASP A 21 5.06 -29.61 -40.90
CA ASP A 21 4.29 -30.86 -40.92
C ASP A 21 3.63 -31.22 -39.57
N ALA A 22 3.78 -30.39 -38.54
CA ALA A 22 3.11 -30.61 -37.27
C ALA A 22 1.61 -30.24 -37.36
N ALA A 23 0.72 -31.19 -37.01
CA ALA A 23 -0.71 -30.97 -36.98
C ALA A 23 -1.08 -29.80 -36.05
N GLY A 24 -1.85 -28.84 -36.57
CA GLY A 24 -2.29 -27.67 -35.80
C GLY A 24 -3.20 -28.06 -34.64
N VAL A 25 -3.03 -27.38 -33.50
CA VAL A 25 -3.86 -27.58 -32.30
C VAL A 25 -5.02 -26.58 -32.31
N PRO A 26 -6.26 -26.97 -31.99
CA PRO A 26 -7.38 -26.02 -31.93
C PRO A 26 -7.14 -24.93 -30.89
N MET A 27 -7.36 -23.67 -31.29
CA MET A 27 -7.22 -22.52 -30.39
C MET A 27 -8.16 -22.66 -29.18
N PRO A 28 -7.65 -22.58 -27.94
CA PRO A 28 -8.47 -22.60 -26.74
C PRO A 28 -9.53 -21.50 -26.77
N HIS A 29 -10.74 -21.80 -26.30
CA HIS A 29 -11.84 -20.84 -26.32
C HIS A 29 -11.53 -19.54 -25.56
N VAL A 30 -10.74 -19.63 -24.47
CA VAL A 30 -10.33 -18.47 -23.66
C VAL A 30 -9.56 -17.40 -24.44
N MET A 31 -8.83 -17.78 -25.50
CA MET A 31 -8.08 -16.82 -26.32
C MET A 31 -8.98 -15.91 -27.19
N LYS A 32 -10.27 -16.23 -27.30
CA LYS A 32 -11.28 -15.40 -27.98
C LYS A 32 -12.13 -14.60 -27.01
N ALA A 33 -11.90 -14.74 -25.70
CA ALA A 33 -12.62 -13.95 -24.72
C ALA A 33 -12.35 -12.45 -24.97
N PRO A 34 -13.36 -11.58 -24.82
CA PRO A 34 -13.16 -10.15 -24.96
C PRO A 34 -12.16 -9.66 -23.91
N ILE A 35 -11.16 -8.91 -24.36
CA ILE A 35 -10.16 -8.33 -23.45
C ILE A 35 -10.83 -7.20 -22.67
N ARG A 36 -10.97 -7.40 -21.36
CA ARG A 36 -11.58 -6.45 -20.42
C ARG A 36 -10.51 -5.84 -19.50
N PRO A 37 -9.84 -4.73 -19.90
CA PRO A 37 -8.76 -4.14 -19.13
C PRO A 37 -9.23 -3.60 -17.77
N ASP A 38 -10.51 -3.21 -17.66
CA ASP A 38 -11.17 -2.79 -16.42
C ASP A 38 -11.17 -3.92 -15.37
N VAL A 39 -11.58 -5.12 -15.77
CA VAL A 39 -11.64 -6.30 -14.89
C VAL A 39 -10.23 -6.75 -14.51
N ILE A 40 -9.31 -6.79 -15.48
CA ILE A 40 -7.92 -7.18 -15.24
C ILE A 40 -7.29 -6.25 -14.20
N THR A 41 -7.45 -4.94 -14.36
CA THR A 41 -6.90 -3.94 -13.43
C THR A 41 -7.55 -4.05 -12.04
N PHE A 42 -8.86 -4.28 -11.98
CA PHE A 42 -9.59 -4.43 -10.73
C PHE A 42 -9.08 -5.65 -9.93
N VAL A 43 -9.00 -6.82 -10.56
CA VAL A 43 -8.53 -8.06 -9.92
C VAL A 43 -7.05 -7.96 -9.56
N HIS A 44 -6.22 -7.42 -10.45
CA HIS A 44 -4.79 -7.21 -10.17
C HIS A 44 -4.58 -6.38 -8.90
N ARG A 45 -5.36 -5.31 -8.71
CA ARG A 45 -5.29 -4.49 -7.49
C ARG A 45 -5.65 -5.30 -6.23
N LEU A 46 -6.68 -6.14 -6.28
CA LEU A 46 -7.09 -6.95 -5.13
C LEU A 46 -6.00 -7.95 -4.74
N VAL A 47 -5.47 -8.69 -5.72
CA VAL A 47 -4.40 -9.67 -5.49
C VAL A 47 -3.12 -8.98 -4.96
N SER A 48 -2.78 -7.80 -5.51
CA SER A 48 -1.64 -7.00 -5.06
C SER A 48 -1.82 -6.41 -3.65
N CYS A 49 -3.06 -6.12 -3.22
CA CYS A 49 -3.34 -5.70 -1.85
C CYS A 49 -3.18 -6.86 -0.86
N ASN A 50 -3.63 -8.07 -1.25
CA ASN A 50 -3.60 -9.26 -0.40
C ASN A 50 -2.17 -9.73 -0.03
N SER A 51 -1.19 -9.50 -0.90
CA SER A 51 0.21 -9.89 -0.64
C SER A 51 0.96 -8.97 0.32
N ARG A 52 0.34 -7.86 0.77
CA ARG A 52 0.99 -6.87 1.64
C ARG A 52 1.00 -7.31 3.09
N GLN A 53 2.12 -7.13 3.76
CA GLN A 53 2.22 -7.31 5.21
C GLN A 53 1.67 -6.08 5.95
N PRO A 54 0.81 -6.26 6.97
CA PRO A 54 0.33 -5.14 7.78
C PRO A 54 1.47 -4.43 8.50
N TYR A 55 1.50 -3.10 8.41
CA TYR A 55 2.47 -2.25 9.11
C TYR A 55 1.78 -1.10 9.84
N ALA A 56 2.38 -0.65 10.93
CA ALA A 56 1.86 0.44 11.75
C ALA A 56 2.97 1.13 12.54
N VAL A 57 2.75 2.38 12.93
CA VAL A 57 3.57 3.04 13.94
C VAL A 57 3.25 2.51 15.34
N SER A 58 4.20 2.59 16.26
CA SER A 58 3.98 2.16 17.64
C SER A 58 2.82 2.90 18.30
N ARG A 59 1.95 2.17 19.00
CA ARG A 59 0.79 2.73 19.72
C ARG A 59 1.19 3.75 20.79
N LYS A 60 2.42 3.66 21.30
CA LYS A 60 2.97 4.56 22.33
C LYS A 60 3.90 5.64 21.77
N ALA A 61 4.09 5.71 20.44
CA ALA A 61 4.94 6.72 19.82
C ALA A 61 4.43 8.13 20.14
N GLY A 62 5.32 8.98 20.65
CA GLY A 62 4.99 10.35 21.04
C GLY A 62 4.12 10.50 22.29
N HIS A 63 3.87 9.41 23.05
CA HIS A 63 3.07 9.42 24.29
C HIS A 63 3.89 9.33 25.59
N GLN A 64 5.15 8.93 25.50
CA GLN A 64 5.96 8.63 26.69
C GLN A 64 6.58 9.88 27.33
N THR A 65 6.48 11.03 26.68
CA THR A 65 7.06 12.28 27.18
C THR A 65 6.08 12.99 28.11
N SER A 66 6.43 13.15 29.38
CA SER A 66 5.64 13.96 30.31
C SER A 66 5.69 15.44 29.91
N ALA A 67 4.53 16.01 29.60
CA ALA A 67 4.43 17.39 29.15
C ALA A 67 3.06 17.99 29.50
N GLU A 68 3.06 19.26 29.94
CA GLU A 68 1.85 19.99 30.30
C GLU A 68 1.88 21.38 29.68
N SER A 69 0.70 21.96 29.42
CA SER A 69 0.61 23.30 28.86
C SER A 69 0.86 24.34 29.95
N TRP A 70 1.65 25.36 29.64
CA TRP A 70 1.87 26.49 30.55
C TRP A 70 0.70 27.49 30.57
N GLY A 71 -0.36 27.23 29.79
CA GLY A 71 -1.51 28.12 29.71
C GLY A 71 -1.20 29.42 28.95
N THR A 72 -1.93 30.47 29.28
CA THR A 72 -1.81 31.82 28.69
C THR A 72 -0.86 32.72 29.50
N GLY A 73 -0.59 33.93 29.02
CA GLY A 73 0.25 34.91 29.74
C GLY A 73 1.75 34.77 29.47
N ARG A 74 2.13 34.03 28.43
CA ARG A 74 3.50 33.91 27.91
C ARG A 74 3.49 34.16 26.41
N ALA A 75 4.56 34.71 25.85
CA ALA A 75 4.71 34.95 24.41
C ALA A 75 4.98 33.65 23.61
N VAL A 76 4.18 32.61 23.89
CA VAL A 76 4.40 31.23 23.48
C VAL A 76 3.05 30.53 23.27
N SER A 77 2.97 29.60 22.30
CA SER A 77 1.73 28.85 22.03
C SER A 77 1.31 27.94 23.20
N ARG A 78 0.00 27.66 23.29
CA ARG A 78 -0.65 26.83 24.33
C ARG A 78 -0.39 25.32 24.24
N ILE A 79 0.61 24.90 23.48
CA ILE A 79 0.98 23.48 23.29
C ILE A 79 1.61 22.91 24.56
N PRO A 80 1.36 21.63 24.93
CA PRO A 80 2.03 20.97 26.04
C PRO A 80 3.56 20.97 25.87
N ARG A 81 4.28 21.31 26.94
CA ARG A 81 5.75 21.43 26.95
C ARG A 81 6.38 20.46 27.93
N VAL A 82 7.53 19.91 27.54
CA VAL A 82 8.28 18.97 28.38
C VAL A 82 8.71 19.67 29.67
N GLY A 83 8.41 19.05 30.81
CA GLY A 83 8.79 19.56 32.12
C GLY A 83 10.29 19.49 32.40
N GLY A 84 10.70 20.05 33.54
CA GLY A 84 12.10 20.10 33.97
C GLY A 84 12.88 21.30 33.42
N GLY A 85 14.19 21.28 33.61
CA GLY A 85 15.14 22.32 33.17
C GLY A 85 16.55 21.73 32.98
N GLY A 86 17.44 22.48 32.32
CA GLY A 86 18.84 22.07 32.15
C GLY A 86 19.13 21.06 31.04
N THR A 87 18.14 20.63 30.25
CA THR A 87 18.35 19.83 29.03
C THR A 87 17.85 20.56 27.80
N HIS A 88 18.43 20.26 26.63
CA HIS A 88 17.95 20.81 25.36
C HIS A 88 16.49 20.46 25.05
N ARG A 89 15.95 19.40 25.66
CA ARG A 89 14.57 18.94 25.42
C ARG A 89 13.54 19.64 26.32
N ALA A 90 13.93 20.11 27.51
CA ALA A 90 13.04 20.80 28.43
C ALA A 90 12.44 22.08 27.80
N GLY A 91 11.16 22.35 28.08
CA GLY A 91 10.44 23.52 27.55
C GLY A 91 10.02 23.43 26.07
N GLN A 92 10.45 22.40 25.32
CA GLN A 92 10.00 22.17 23.95
C GLN A 92 8.59 21.56 23.89
N GLY A 93 7.89 21.73 22.76
CA GLY A 93 6.57 21.13 22.54
C GLY A 93 6.59 19.60 22.46
N ALA A 94 5.51 18.98 22.93
CA ALA A 94 5.27 17.54 22.89
C ALA A 94 3.78 17.22 22.62
N PHE A 95 3.47 15.94 22.43
CA PHE A 95 2.15 15.36 22.11
C PHE A 95 1.48 15.79 20.81
N GLY A 96 1.49 17.08 20.48
CA GLY A 96 0.84 17.62 19.30
C GLY A 96 1.38 17.02 18.00
N ASN A 97 0.50 16.83 17.02
CA ASN A 97 0.86 16.34 15.69
C ASN A 97 1.70 17.33 14.88
N MET A 98 1.78 18.58 15.33
CA MET A 98 2.65 19.63 14.79
C MET A 98 4.00 19.72 15.54
N CYS A 99 4.19 18.96 16.62
CA CYS A 99 5.42 18.97 17.39
C CYS A 99 6.42 17.95 16.84
N ARG A 100 7.68 18.35 16.74
CA ARG A 100 8.79 17.42 16.48
C ARG A 100 8.85 16.38 17.62
N GLY A 101 8.78 15.10 17.25
CA GLY A 101 8.74 13.98 18.21
C GLY A 101 7.40 13.84 18.96
N GLY A 102 6.37 14.61 18.58
CA GLY A 102 5.00 14.43 19.07
C GLY A 102 4.29 13.26 18.39
N ARG A 103 3.02 13.03 18.75
CA ARG A 103 2.21 11.98 18.15
C ARG A 103 1.43 12.51 16.96
N MET A 104 1.46 11.76 15.86
CA MET A 104 0.62 12.03 14.69
C MET A 104 -0.87 11.80 14.99
N PHE A 105 -1.74 12.65 14.45
CA PHE A 105 -3.18 12.39 14.41
C PHE A 105 -3.49 11.28 13.40
N ALA A 106 -4.38 10.35 13.74
CA ALA A 106 -4.70 9.17 12.93
C ALA A 106 -3.44 8.37 12.47
N PRO A 107 -2.63 7.85 13.42
CA PRO A 107 -1.47 7.02 13.07
C PRO A 107 -1.89 5.75 12.34
N THR A 108 -1.02 5.20 11.48
CA THR A 108 -1.24 3.89 10.86
C THR A 108 -1.49 2.85 11.93
N ARG A 109 -2.51 2.00 11.71
CA ARG A 109 -2.92 0.96 12.64
C ARG A 109 -2.87 -0.40 11.96
N ILE A 110 -2.49 -1.41 12.75
CA ILE A 110 -2.32 -2.78 12.26
C ILE A 110 -3.62 -3.33 11.67
N TRP A 111 -4.78 -2.95 12.23
CA TRP A 111 -6.10 -3.42 11.80
C TRP A 111 -6.66 -2.71 10.56
N ARG A 112 -5.86 -1.92 9.84
CA ARG A 112 -6.23 -1.51 8.48
C ARG A 112 -6.50 -2.79 7.67
N LYS A 113 -7.62 -2.83 6.94
CA LYS A 113 -7.92 -3.97 6.06
C LYS A 113 -6.93 -3.96 4.88
N TRP A 114 -6.12 -5.01 4.77
CA TRP A 114 -5.16 -5.21 3.68
C TRP A 114 -5.65 -6.22 2.64
N HIS A 115 -6.46 -7.18 3.08
CA HIS A 115 -7.17 -8.19 2.29
C HIS A 115 -8.66 -8.14 2.61
#